data_AF-A0A3N5I3J1-F1
#
_entry.id   AF-A0A3N5I3J1-F1
#
_cell.length_a   1.000
_cell.length_b   1.000
_cell.length_c   1.000
_cell.angle_alpha   90.00
_cell.angle_beta   90.00
_cell.angle_gamma   90.00
#
_symmetry.space_group_name_H-M   'P 1'
#
loop_
_entity.id
_entity.type
_entity.pdbx_description
1 polymer ?
#
loop_
_entity_poly.entity_id
_entity_poly.type
_entity_poly.pdbx_seq_one_letter_code
_entity_poly.pdbx_strand_id
1 'polypeptide(L)' 'MLDNLRAVAAARRALLEDDGVSPFGTVVERVISATEGVLDGRRTILAGTNNYLGLTFDPDCIEAACAALRAEG' A
#
# COMPACT_ATOMS: atom_id res chain seq x y z
N MET A 1 21.62 -15.89 -15.56
CA MET A 1 20.62 -14.81 -15.86
C MET A 1 20.27 -13.99 -14.62
N LEU A 2 20.14 -14.59 -13.42
CA LEU A 2 19.88 -13.86 -12.17
C LEU A 2 21.14 -13.56 -11.35
N ASP A 3 22.33 -13.80 -11.90
CA ASP A 3 23.61 -13.69 -11.17
C ASP A 3 23.91 -12.25 -10.73
N ASN A 4 23.41 -11.27 -11.46
CA ASN A 4 23.47 -9.84 -11.10
C ASN A 4 22.63 -9.48 -9.86
N LEU A 5 21.64 -10.29 -9.49
CA LEU A 5 20.77 -10.02 -8.33
C LEU A 5 21.33 -10.57 -7.01
N ARG A 6 22.46 -11.29 -7.05
CA ARG A 6 23.04 -11.92 -5.85
C ARG A 6 23.32 -10.90 -4.73
N ALA A 7 23.82 -9.72 -5.09
CA ALA A 7 24.10 -8.65 -4.12
C ALA A 7 22.81 -8.11 -3.47
N VAL A 8 21.75 -7.88 -4.26
CA VAL A 8 20.46 -7.41 -3.77
C VAL A 8 19.79 -8.45 -2.86
N ALA A 9 19.87 -9.73 -3.23
CA ALA A 9 19.34 -10.82 -2.41
C ALA A 9 20.06 -10.96 -1.07
N ALA A 10 21.39 -10.75 -1.04
CA ALA A 10 22.16 -10.75 0.20
C ALA A 10 21.79 -9.57 1.10
N ALA A 11 21.69 -8.35 0.53
CA ALA A 11 21.26 -7.17 1.27
C ALA A 11 19.85 -7.33 1.85
N ARG A 12 18.91 -7.88 1.06
CA ARG A 12 17.55 -8.18 1.54
C ARG A 12 17.55 -9.17 2.69
N ARG A 13 18.35 -10.24 2.64
CA ARG A 13 18.44 -11.20 3.76
C ARG A 13 18.97 -10.53 5.02
N ALA A 14 20.06 -9.78 4.91
CA ALA A 14 20.63 -9.06 6.06
C ALA A 14 19.64 -8.07 6.70
N LEU A 15 18.78 -7.41 5.90
CA LEU A 15 17.72 -6.52 6.42
C LEU A 15 16.56 -7.25 7.11
N LEU A 16 16.38 -8.55 6.86
CA LEU A 16 15.28 -9.37 7.38
C LEU A 16 15.73 -10.36 8.47
N GLU A 17 17.03 -10.41 8.79
CA GLU A 17 17.62 -11.26 9.84
C GLU A 17 17.37 -10.71 11.26
N ASP A 18 16.96 -9.44 11.37
CA ASP A 18 16.49 -8.84 12.63
C ASP A 18 15.00 -9.22 12.83
N ASP A 19 14.59 -9.60 14.04
CA ASP A 19 13.22 -10.07 14.41
C ASP A 19 12.12 -8.98 14.28
N GLY A 20 12.39 -7.91 13.53
CA GLY A 20 11.53 -6.78 13.29
C GLY A 20 10.50 -6.99 12.17
N VAL A 21 9.61 -6.02 12.02
CA VAL A 21 8.62 -5.98 10.93
C VAL A 21 9.36 -5.70 9.61
N SER A 22 9.17 -6.55 8.61
CA SER A 22 9.71 -6.33 7.27
C SER A 22 9.19 -5.00 6.70
N PRO A 23 10.08 -4.06 6.29
CA PRO A 23 9.66 -2.83 5.63
C PRO A 23 9.16 -3.06 4.20
N PHE A 24 9.38 -4.27 3.67
CA PHE A 24 8.93 -4.67 2.35
C PHE A 24 7.69 -5.57 2.45
N GLY A 25 6.78 -5.39 1.49
CA GLY A 25 5.62 -6.28 1.35
C GLY A 25 4.58 -6.13 2.45
N THR A 26 4.55 -5.00 3.16
CA THR A 26 3.48 -4.67 4.10
C THR A 26 2.13 -4.73 3.39
N VAL A 27 1.23 -5.57 3.90
CA VAL A 27 -0.12 -5.73 3.35
C VAL A 27 -1.09 -4.84 4.10
N VAL A 28 -1.78 -3.97 3.37
CA VAL A 28 -2.93 -3.24 3.89
C VAL A 28 -4.17 -4.08 3.61
N GLU A 29 -4.60 -4.87 4.59
CA GLU A 29 -5.73 -5.80 4.49
C GLU A 29 -7.03 -5.10 4.11
N ARG A 30 -7.21 -3.89 4.63
CA ARG A 30 -8.36 -3.03 4.35
C ARG A 30 -7.99 -1.56 4.47
N VAL A 31 -8.41 -0.75 3.51
CA VAL A 31 -8.36 0.70 3.60
C VAL A 31 -9.69 1.20 4.16
N ILE A 32 -9.66 1.97 5.26
CA ILE A 32 -10.85 2.45 5.95
C ILE A 32 -11.15 3.91 5.55
N SER A 33 -10.11 4.73 5.43
CA SER A 33 -10.19 6.13 5.00
C SER A 33 -8.88 6.53 4.32
N ALA A 34 -8.77 7.80 3.90
CA ALA A 34 -7.53 8.37 3.36
C ALA A 34 -6.33 8.25 4.31
N THR A 35 -6.56 8.13 5.63
CA THR A 35 -5.53 8.18 6.67
C THR A 35 -5.50 6.93 7.55
N GLU A 36 -6.39 5.96 7.35
CA GLU A 36 -6.50 4.78 8.23
C GLU A 36 -6.75 3.49 7.45
N GLY A 37 -6.11 2.41 7.90
CA GLY A 37 -6.27 1.07 7.34
C GLY A 37 -6.11 -0.02 8.40
N VAL A 38 -6.24 -1.28 7.98
CA VAL A 38 -5.99 -2.47 8.80
C VAL A 38 -4.74 -3.16 8.28
N LEU A 39 -3.74 -3.30 9.15
CA LEU A 39 -2.49 -4.01 8.89
C LEU A 39 -2.33 -5.03 10.02
N ASP A 40 -2.09 -6.31 9.69
CA ASP A 40 -2.00 -7.41 10.66
C ASP A 40 -3.16 -7.43 11.67
N GLY A 41 -4.39 -7.25 11.19
CA GLY A 41 -5.61 -7.16 12.00
C GLY A 41 -5.73 -5.90 12.88
N ARG A 42 -4.79 -4.94 12.79
CA ARG A 42 -4.75 -3.73 13.64
C ARG A 42 -5.09 -2.48 12.86
N ARG A 43 -5.95 -1.63 13.45
CA ARG A 43 -6.23 -0.29 12.93
C ARG A 43 -4.99 0.59 13.05
N THR A 44 -4.56 1.13 11.92
CA THR A 44 -3.25 1.78 11.76
C THR A 44 -3.40 3.07 10.97
N ILE A 45 -2.68 4.13 11.38
CA ILE A 45 -2.59 5.39 10.64
C ILE A 45 -1.70 5.19 9.41
N LEU A 46 -2.19 5.59 8.25
CA LEU A 46 -1.51 5.52 6.97
C LEU A 46 -0.69 6.80 6.72
N ALA A 47 0.55 6.82 7.20
CA ALA A 47 1.47 7.95 7.02
C ALA A 47 2.53 7.74 5.92
N GLY A 48 2.46 6.62 5.19
CA GLY A 48 3.41 6.25 4.12
C GLY A 48 2.78 6.18 2.72
N THR A 49 1.70 6.94 2.49
CA THR A 49 0.97 6.92 1.20
C THR A 49 1.27 8.16 0.37
N ASN A 50 0.99 8.09 -0.94
CA ASN A 50 1.05 9.25 -1.83
C ASN A 50 -0.29 10.00 -1.92
N ASN A 51 -1.21 9.75 -0.98
CA ASN A 51 -2.54 10.35 -0.98
C ASN A 51 -2.54 11.73 -0.30
N TYR A 52 -1.79 12.68 -0.87
CA TYR A 52 -1.50 13.98 -0.26
C TYR A 52 -2.75 14.82 0.04
N LEU A 53 -3.76 14.74 -0.84
CA LEU A 53 -4.98 15.55 -0.73
C LEU A 53 -6.15 14.76 -0.14
N GLY A 54 -5.97 13.47 0.16
CA GLY A 54 -7.04 12.62 0.67
C GLY A 54 -8.14 12.26 -0.33
N LEU A 55 -7.96 12.56 -1.63
CA LEU A 55 -9.03 12.49 -2.64
C LEU A 55 -9.44 11.07 -3.04
N THR A 56 -8.69 10.04 -2.64
CA THR A 56 -9.07 8.65 -2.94
C THR A 56 -10.41 8.22 -2.30
N PHE A 57 -10.89 8.96 -1.30
CA PHE A 57 -12.20 8.79 -0.67
C PHE A 57 -13.14 9.99 -0.90
N ASP A 58 -12.78 10.92 -1.78
CA ASP A 58 -13.65 12.05 -2.10
C ASP A 58 -14.92 11.54 -2.80
N PRO A 59 -16.13 11.89 -2.29
CA PRO A 59 -17.38 11.34 -2.79
C PRO A 59 -17.63 11.73 -4.25
N ASP A 60 -17.35 12.98 -4.63
CA ASP A 60 -17.56 13.46 -5.99
C ASP A 60 -16.66 12.71 -6.99
N CYS A 61 -15.39 12.49 -6.62
CA CYS A 61 -14.46 11.69 -7.43
C CYS A 61 -14.93 10.25 -7.62
N ILE A 62 -15.44 9.61 -6.56
CA ILE A 62 -15.95 8.24 -6.60
C ILE A 62 -17.19 8.17 -7.50
N GLU A 63 -18.14 9.09 -7.31
CA GLU A 63 -19.39 9.13 -8.08
C GLU A 63 -19.11 9.34 -9.57
N ALA A 64 -18.21 10.27 -9.91
CA ALA A 64 -17.79 10.50 -11.29
C ALA A 64 -17.17 9.25 -11.93
N ALA A 65 -16.28 8.55 -11.21
CA ALA A 65 -15.67 7.31 -11.70
C ALA A 65 -16.72 6.20 -11.92
N CYS A 66 -17.67 6.02 -10.98
CA CYS A 66 -18.75 5.07 -11.13
C CYS A 66 -19.67 5.41 -12.32
N ALA A 67 -19.98 6.69 -12.54
CA ALA A 67 -20.79 7.14 -13.65
C ALA A 67 -20.11 6.84 -15.00
N ALA A 68 -18.82 7.16 -15.12
CA ALA A 68 -18.03 6.86 -16.32
C ALA A 68 -18.02 5.35 -16.62
N LEU A 69 -17.77 4.52 -15.61
CA LEU A 69 -17.74 3.06 -15.78
C LEU A 69 -19.11 2.49 -16.20
N ARG A 70 -20.22 3.05 -15.72
CA ARG A 70 -21.57 2.61 -16.14
C ARG A 70 -21.93 3.06 -17.56
N ALA A 71 -21.40 4.19 -18.02
CA ALA A 71 -21.72 4.76 -19.33
C ALA A 71 -20.86 4.15 -20.45
N GLU A 72 -19.61 3.80 -20.17
CA GLU A 72 -18.59 3.46 -21.17
C GLU A 72 -18.01 2.04 -21.03
N GLY A 73 -18.41 1.30 -19.98
CA GLY A 73 -17.90 -0.03 -19.63
C GLY A 73 -18.56 -1.20 -20.34
#